data_AF-A0A9X1TJE6-F1
#
_entry.id   AF-A0A9X1TJE6-F1
#
_cell.length_a   1.000
_cell.length_b   1.000
_cell.length_c   1.000
_cell.angle_alpha   90.00
_cell.angle_beta   90.00
_cell.angle_gamma   90.00
#
_symmetry.space_group_name_H-M   'P 1'
#
loop_
_entity.id
_entity.type
_entity.pdbx_description
1 polymer ?
#
loop_
_entity_poly.entity_id
_entity_poly.type
_entity_poly.pdbx_seq_one_letter_code
_entity_poly.pdbx_strand_id
1 'polypeptide(L)'
;MASVEFVNLKQFSVALNKAQGKVVKQVNKELAGTALRTVAVAKNRLRVNSEDSREMAFTIGAVRQSINFIHDPKLLSASVFAGNTKGDHMAAYLEFGTGRHAARYVPTLLKDFQALARTFYVNGKGTLKEHPYLIPAYMQEGARLKERLKNMKIGW
;
A
#
# COMPACT_ATOMS: atom_id res chain seq x y z
N MET A 1 61.38 7.98 -13.02
CA MET A 1 60.66 7.00 -12.18
C MET A 1 59.17 7.12 -12.49
N ALA A 2 58.52 6.06 -12.95
CA ALA A 2 57.08 6.03 -13.13
C ALA A 2 56.45 5.39 -11.89
N SER A 3 55.65 6.15 -11.14
CA SER A 3 54.86 5.65 -10.02
C SER A 3 53.44 5.37 -10.50
N VAL A 4 52.97 4.14 -10.29
CA VAL A 4 51.55 3.81 -10.44
C VAL A 4 50.89 4.06 -9.10
N GLU A 5 50.07 5.10 -9.00
CA GLU A 5 49.21 5.29 -7.82
C GLU A 5 48.06 4.28 -7.88
N PHE A 6 47.96 3.43 -6.85
CA PHE A 6 46.75 2.65 -6.63
C PHE A 6 45.58 3.60 -6.35
N VAL A 7 44.38 3.23 -6.83
CA VAL A 7 43.12 3.95 -6.63
C VAL A 7 43.07 4.58 -5.24
N ASN A 8 42.90 5.90 -5.18
CA ASN A 8 42.77 6.61 -3.93
C ASN A 8 41.53 6.12 -3.18
N LEU A 9 41.74 5.20 -2.23
CA LEU A 9 40.68 4.50 -1.50
C LEU A 9 39.72 5.46 -0.80
N LYS A 10 40.19 6.66 -0.40
CA LYS A 10 39.34 7.71 0.18
C LYS A 10 38.40 8.33 -0.86
N GLN A 11 38.88 8.60 -2.07
CA GLN A 11 38.03 9.12 -3.13
C GLN A 11 37.02 8.08 -3.59
N PHE A 12 37.43 6.81 -3.67
CA PHE A 12 36.54 5.70 -3.99
C PHE A 12 35.44 5.52 -2.93
N SER A 13 35.77 5.56 -1.64
CA SER A 13 34.77 5.45 -0.57
C SER A 13 33.79 6.64 -0.56
N VAL A 14 34.26 7.86 -0.84
CA VAL A 14 33.39 9.04 -1.00
C VAL A 14 32.43 8.85 -2.18
N ALA A 15 32.92 8.35 -3.32
CA ALA A 15 32.09 8.08 -4.49
C ALA A 15 31.01 7.01 -4.19
N LEU A 16 31.39 5.93 -3.51
CA LEU A 16 30.46 4.88 -3.07
C LEU A 16 29.36 5.42 -2.14
N ASN A 17 29.73 6.21 -1.13
CA ASN A 17 28.77 6.82 -0.21
C ASN A 17 27.80 7.76 -0.94
N LYS A 18 28.29 8.52 -1.91
CA LYS A 18 27.45 9.40 -2.74
C LYS A 18 26.49 8.60 -3.62
N ALA A 19 26.97 7.52 -4.24
CA ALA A 19 26.14 6.63 -5.04
C ALA A 19 25.04 5.98 -4.19
N GLN A 20 25.40 5.44 -3.01
CA GLN A 20 24.44 4.90 -2.05
C GLN A 20 23.38 5.94 -1.67
N GLY A 21 23.79 7.17 -1.35
CA GLY A 21 22.86 8.27 -1.02
C GLY A 21 21.89 8.59 -2.16
N LYS A 22 22.34 8.59 -3.42
CA LYS A 22 21.47 8.78 -4.59
C LYS A 22 20.43 7.65 -4.69
N VAL A 23 20.85 6.39 -4.53
CA VAL A 23 19.96 5.22 -4.59
C VAL A 23 18.90 5.28 -3.50
N VAL A 24 19.30 5.49 -2.24
CA VAL A 24 18.39 5.61 -1.10
C VAL A 24 17.37 6.72 -1.33
N LYS A 25 17.80 7.87 -1.85
CA LYS A 25 16.90 8.99 -2.16
C LYS A 25 15.90 8.63 -3.27
N GLN A 26 16.32 7.95 -4.32
CA GLN A 26 15.44 7.54 -5.42
C GLN A 26 14.43 6.48 -4.95
N VAL A 27 14.88 5.46 -4.23
CA VAL A 27 14.00 4.43 -3.65
C VAL A 27 12.96 5.07 -2.72
N ASN A 28 13.37 6.00 -1.85
CA ASN A 28 12.44 6.72 -0.99
C ASN A 28 11.39 7.52 -1.76
N LYS A 29 11.80 8.21 -2.81
CA LYS A 29 10.87 8.94 -3.69
C LYS A 29 9.85 7.98 -4.34
N GLU A 30 10.32 6.82 -4.79
CA GLU A 30 9.44 5.82 -5.40
C GLU A 30 8.49 5.18 -4.39
N LEU A 31 8.93 4.90 -3.16
CA LEU A 31 8.08 4.39 -2.09
C LEU A 31 6.98 5.39 -1.72
N ALA A 32 7.35 6.64 -1.45
CA ALA A 32 6.39 7.70 -1.14
C ALA A 32 5.39 7.91 -2.30
N GLY A 33 5.88 7.96 -3.53
CA GLY A 33 5.04 8.09 -4.72
C GLY A 33 4.10 6.91 -4.92
N THR A 34 4.55 5.69 -4.60
CA THR A 34 3.74 4.47 -4.70
C THR A 34 2.63 4.47 -3.64
N ALA A 35 2.95 4.85 -2.40
CA ALA A 35 1.95 4.97 -1.35
C ALA A 35 0.88 6.01 -1.71
N LEU A 36 1.28 7.18 -2.20
CA LEU A 36 0.35 8.22 -2.67
C LEU A 36 -0.56 7.72 -3.81
N ARG A 37 0.01 7.04 -4.81
CA ARG A 37 -0.78 6.44 -5.91
C ARG A 37 -1.72 5.36 -5.41
N THR A 38 -1.29 4.54 -4.45
CA THR A 38 -2.12 3.49 -3.84
C THR A 38 -3.33 4.12 -3.14
N VAL A 39 -3.12 5.19 -2.37
CA VAL A 39 -4.23 5.96 -1.76
C VAL A 39 -5.19 6.49 -2.83
N ALA A 40 -4.68 7.09 -3.90
CA ALA A 40 -5.52 7.60 -4.98
C ALA A 40 -6.34 6.51 -5.67
N VAL A 41 -5.72 5.36 -5.99
CA VAL A 41 -6.39 4.21 -6.60
C VAL A 41 -7.44 3.63 -5.64
N ALA A 42 -7.10 3.46 -4.37
CA ALA A 42 -8.02 2.95 -3.35
C ALA A 42 -9.24 3.87 -3.19
N LYS A 43 -9.02 5.18 -3.09
CA LYS A 43 -10.10 6.18 -3.06
C LYS A 43 -10.96 6.17 -4.33
N ASN A 44 -10.38 5.86 -5.48
CA ASN A 44 -11.13 5.78 -6.73
C ASN A 44 -11.91 4.48 -6.90
N ARG A 45 -11.47 3.38 -6.25
CA ARG A 45 -12.17 2.09 -6.25
C ARG A 45 -13.34 2.09 -5.26
N LEU A 46 -13.16 2.73 -4.10
CA LEU A 46 -14.20 2.82 -3.09
C LEU A 46 -15.28 3.84 -3.53
N ARG A 47 -16.27 3.34 -4.26
CA ARG A 47 -17.40 4.12 -4.81
C ARG A 47 -18.72 3.59 -4.25
N VAL A 48 -19.69 4.50 -4.21
CA VAL A 48 -21.09 4.20 -3.92
C VAL A 48 -21.70 3.61 -5.18
N ASN A 49 -22.36 2.46 -5.04
CA ASN A 49 -23.11 1.79 -6.09
C ASN A 49 -24.58 2.22 -6.05
N SER A 50 -25.32 1.96 -7.13
CA SER A 50 -26.75 2.29 -7.24
C SER A 50 -27.62 1.60 -6.18
N GLU A 51 -27.22 0.41 -5.74
CA GLU A 51 -27.91 -0.41 -4.75
C GLU A 51 -27.59 -0.04 -3.30
N ASP A 52 -26.63 0.86 -3.07
CA ASP A 52 -26.20 1.23 -1.72
C ASP A 52 -27.21 2.16 -1.05
N SER A 53 -27.50 1.90 0.22
CA SER A 53 -28.34 2.80 1.02
C SER A 53 -27.64 4.14 1.26
N ARG A 54 -28.40 5.16 1.66
CA ARG A 54 -27.84 6.47 2.04
C ARG A 54 -26.84 6.37 3.19
N GLU A 55 -27.08 5.48 4.15
CA GLU A 55 -26.17 5.21 5.27
C GLU A 55 -24.87 4.57 4.78
N MET A 56 -24.97 3.64 3.82
CA MET A 56 -23.81 3.03 3.19
C MET A 56 -22.99 4.07 2.41
N ALA A 57 -23.65 4.95 1.66
CA ALA A 57 -23.00 6.04 0.96
C ALA A 57 -22.22 6.97 1.90
N PHE A 58 -22.80 7.31 3.06
CA PHE A 58 -22.12 8.09 4.09
C PHE A 58 -20.90 7.34 4.65
N THR A 59 -21.06 6.05 4.94
CA THR A 59 -20.01 5.18 5.48
C THR A 59 -18.84 5.04 4.50
N ILE A 60 -19.13 4.77 3.23
CA ILE A 60 -18.17 4.74 2.13
C ILE A 60 -17.44 6.08 2.03
N GLY A 61 -18.15 7.20 2.09
CA GLY A 61 -17.54 8.53 2.08
C GLY A 61 -16.55 8.75 3.23
N ALA A 62 -16.93 8.33 4.44
CA ALA A 62 -16.10 8.48 5.63
C ALA A 62 -14.86 7.56 5.60
N VAL A 63 -15.00 6.30 5.18
CA VAL A 63 -13.86 5.39 4.98
C VAL A 63 -12.97 5.88 3.84
N ARG A 64 -13.54 6.39 2.74
CA ARG A 64 -12.77 6.97 1.62
C ARG A 64 -11.92 8.16 2.08
N GLN A 65 -12.42 9.00 2.97
CA GLN A 65 -11.67 10.11 3.55
C GLN A 65 -10.55 9.65 4.50
N SER A 66 -10.74 8.52 5.17
CA SER A 66 -9.76 7.97 6.13
C SER A 66 -8.58 7.24 5.47
N ILE A 67 -8.62 6.99 4.15
CA ILE A 67 -7.51 6.35 3.44
C ILE A 67 -6.32 7.31 3.37
N ASN A 68 -5.21 6.91 3.99
CA ASN A 68 -3.99 7.70 4.08
C ASN A 68 -2.75 6.81 4.08
N PHE A 69 -1.56 7.44 4.12
CA PHE A 69 -0.29 6.73 4.20
C PHE A 69 0.68 7.39 5.17
N ILE A 70 1.61 6.59 5.69
CA ILE A 70 2.80 7.02 6.42
C ILE A 70 4.01 6.59 5.59
N HIS A 71 4.99 7.47 5.43
CA HIS A 71 6.28 7.17 4.79
C HIS A 71 7.40 7.42 5.80
N ASP A 72 8.21 6.39 6.07
CA ASP A 72 9.42 6.49 6.87
C ASP A 72 10.64 6.38 5.95
N PRO A 73 11.32 7.51 5.67
CA PRO A 73 12.47 7.51 4.78
C PRO A 73 13.71 6.87 5.38
N LYS A 74 13.80 6.73 6.71
CA LYS A 74 14.92 6.08 7.39
C LYS A 74 14.80 4.57 7.30
N LEU A 75 13.57 4.05 7.42
CA LEU A 75 13.27 2.62 7.32
C LEU A 75 13.03 2.14 5.88
N LEU A 76 13.08 3.03 4.89
CA LEU A 76 12.73 2.73 3.50
C LEU A 76 11.37 2.02 3.40
N SER A 77 10.38 2.55 4.13
CA SER A 77 9.07 1.93 4.25
C SER A 77 7.95 2.94 4.03
N ALA A 78 6.86 2.49 3.42
CA ALA A 78 5.63 3.25 3.36
C ALA A 78 4.45 2.32 3.61
N SER A 79 3.53 2.76 4.46
CA SER A 79 2.37 2.01 4.89
C SER A 79 1.12 2.76 4.46
N VAL A 80 0.21 2.07 3.77
CA VAL A 80 -1.10 2.62 3.38
C VAL A 80 -2.15 1.95 4.26
N PHE A 81 -3.04 2.75 4.81
CA PHE A 81 -4.07 2.28 5.72
C PHE A 81 -5.39 3.00 5.46
N ALA A 82 -6.48 2.38 5.88
CA ALA A 82 -7.80 2.98 5.94
C ALA A 82 -8.27 2.95 7.40
N GLY A 83 -8.72 4.09 7.88
CA GLY A 83 -9.12 4.27 9.27
C GLY A 83 -10.43 3.59 9.61
N ASN A 84 -10.56 3.28 10.89
CA ASN A 84 -11.76 2.70 11.49
C ASN A 84 -12.71 3.83 11.90
N THR A 85 -13.72 4.13 11.08
CA THR A 85 -14.76 5.10 11.44
C THR A 85 -15.59 4.51 12.58
N LYS A 86 -15.26 4.91 13.81
CA LYS A 86 -15.94 4.55 15.07
C LYS A 86 -15.83 3.08 15.50
N GLY A 87 -14.62 2.54 15.66
CA GLY A 87 -14.42 1.23 16.33
C GLY A 87 -14.95 -0.02 15.61
N ASP A 88 -15.82 0.13 14.61
CA ASP A 88 -16.63 -0.93 14.02
C ASP A 88 -15.92 -1.76 12.94
N HIS A 89 -14.59 -1.78 12.91
CA HIS A 89 -13.77 -2.37 11.84
C HIS A 89 -14.30 -2.12 10.41
N MET A 90 -14.97 -0.98 10.20
CA MET A 90 -15.85 -0.77 9.06
C MET A 90 -15.06 -0.75 7.74
N ALA A 91 -13.85 -0.20 7.76
CA ALA A 91 -12.92 -0.28 6.64
C ALA A 91 -12.64 -1.74 6.22
N ALA A 92 -12.41 -2.63 7.19
CA ALA A 92 -12.19 -4.05 6.92
C ALA A 92 -13.48 -4.75 6.46
N TYR A 93 -14.64 -4.42 7.06
CA TYR A 93 -15.92 -4.98 6.63
C TYR A 93 -16.32 -4.53 5.23
N LEU A 94 -15.98 -3.31 4.82
CA LEU A 94 -16.10 -2.89 3.43
C LEU A 94 -15.12 -3.65 2.54
N GLU A 95 -13.85 -3.81 2.92
CA GLU A 95 -12.87 -4.52 2.09
C GLU A 95 -13.26 -5.99 1.85
N PHE A 96 -13.72 -6.69 2.90
CA PHE A 96 -13.92 -8.14 2.89
C PHE A 96 -15.38 -8.59 2.83
N GLY A 97 -16.33 -7.68 3.09
CA GLY A 97 -17.73 -8.04 3.37
C GLY A 97 -17.90 -8.67 4.76
N THR A 98 -19.13 -9.10 5.07
CA THR A 98 -19.46 -9.82 6.31
C THR A 98 -20.35 -11.04 6.05
N GLY A 99 -20.46 -11.94 7.04
CA GLY A 99 -21.32 -13.12 6.99
C GLY A 99 -21.16 -13.93 5.68
N ARG A 100 -22.27 -14.12 4.96
CA ARG A 100 -22.27 -14.91 3.72
C ARG A 100 -21.43 -14.30 2.59
N HIS A 101 -21.27 -12.97 2.58
CA HIS A 101 -20.51 -12.26 1.56
C HIS A 101 -19.01 -12.49 1.77
N ALA A 102 -18.54 -12.29 3.00
CA ALA A 102 -17.17 -12.65 3.37
C ALA A 102 -16.86 -14.14 3.10
N ALA A 103 -17.78 -15.05 3.46
CA ALA A 103 -17.60 -16.48 3.23
C ALA A 103 -17.44 -16.86 1.75
N ARG A 104 -17.97 -16.05 0.83
CA ARG A 104 -17.82 -16.24 -0.63
C ARG A 104 -16.59 -15.52 -1.18
N TYR A 105 -16.35 -14.30 -0.73
CA TYR A 105 -15.30 -13.44 -1.26
C TYR A 105 -13.91 -13.79 -0.72
N VAL A 106 -13.76 -13.92 0.60
CA VAL A 106 -12.45 -14.12 1.25
C VAL A 106 -11.69 -15.34 0.69
N PRO A 107 -12.31 -16.51 0.45
CA PRO A 107 -11.58 -17.66 -0.13
C PRO A 107 -10.96 -17.41 -1.51
N THR A 108 -11.42 -16.38 -2.25
CA THR A 108 -10.86 -16.00 -3.55
C THR A 108 -9.56 -15.20 -3.46
N LEU A 109 -9.23 -14.71 -2.27
CA LEU A 109 -8.03 -13.91 -2.01
C LEU A 109 -6.79 -14.79 -1.78
N LEU A 110 -5.61 -14.18 -1.89
CA LEU A 110 -4.35 -14.82 -1.48
C LEU A 110 -4.37 -15.15 0.02
N LYS A 111 -3.66 -16.21 0.42
CA LYS A 111 -3.64 -16.73 1.80
C LYS A 111 -3.37 -15.66 2.86
N ASP A 112 -2.47 -14.71 2.57
CA ASP A 112 -2.13 -13.64 3.50
C ASP A 112 -3.30 -12.68 3.73
N PHE A 113 -4.06 -12.37 2.67
CA PHE A 113 -5.26 -11.54 2.78
C PHE A 113 -6.43 -12.30 3.41
N GLN A 114 -6.49 -13.61 3.25
CA GLN A 114 -7.44 -14.44 4.02
C GLN A 114 -7.12 -14.40 5.51
N ALA A 115 -5.84 -14.50 5.88
CA ALA A 115 -5.41 -14.40 7.27
C ALA A 115 -5.73 -13.02 7.84
N LEU A 116 -5.50 -11.95 7.06
CA LEU A 116 -5.88 -10.59 7.44
C LEU A 116 -7.40 -10.45 7.62
N ALA A 117 -8.22 -10.98 6.71
CA ALA A 117 -9.68 -10.94 6.86
C ALA A 117 -10.15 -11.62 8.16
N ARG A 118 -9.50 -12.71 8.56
CA ARG A 118 -9.81 -13.44 9.80
C ARG A 118 -9.54 -12.63 11.06
N THR A 119 -8.61 -11.67 11.05
CA THR A 119 -8.36 -10.83 12.24
C THR A 119 -9.53 -9.90 12.56
N PHE A 120 -10.42 -9.67 11.59
CA PHE A 120 -11.62 -8.86 11.75
C PHE A 120 -12.88 -9.70 11.92
N TYR A 121 -12.78 -11.03 11.92
CA TYR A 121 -13.95 -11.88 12.09
C TYR A 121 -14.45 -11.82 13.54
N VAL A 122 -15.67 -11.32 13.72
CA VAL A 122 -16.34 -11.30 15.03
C VAL A 122 -17.29 -12.48 15.16
N ASN A 123 -18.19 -12.64 14.19
CA ASN A 123 -19.12 -13.76 14.11
C ASN A 123 -19.59 -13.95 12.65
N GLY A 124 -20.29 -15.05 12.38
CA GLY A 124 -20.80 -15.37 11.04
C GLY A 124 -22.05 -14.60 10.64
N LYS A 125 -22.51 -13.65 11.47
CA LYS A 125 -23.70 -12.84 11.23
C LYS A 125 -23.28 -11.52 10.56
N GLY A 126 -24.05 -11.09 9.58
CA GLY A 126 -23.75 -9.90 8.78
C GLY A 126 -24.17 -10.09 7.34
N THR A 127 -24.53 -8.98 6.70
CA THR A 127 -25.06 -8.96 5.33
C THR A 127 -24.37 -7.92 4.46
N LEU A 128 -23.31 -7.29 4.98
CA LEU A 128 -22.55 -6.30 4.22
C LEU A 128 -21.81 -6.98 3.07
N LYS A 129 -22.12 -6.56 1.85
CA LYS A 129 -21.38 -6.92 0.64
C LYS A 129 -20.02 -6.24 0.66
N GLU A 130 -19.02 -6.92 0.11
CA GLU A 130 -17.69 -6.39 -0.08
C GLU A 130 -17.66 -5.25 -1.12
N HIS A 131 -16.86 -4.23 -0.84
CA HIS A 131 -16.45 -3.12 -1.72
C HIS A 131 -14.92 -3.07 -1.79
N PRO A 132 -14.24 -4.07 -2.42
CA PRO A 132 -12.79 -4.18 -2.34
C PRO A 132 -12.08 -2.96 -2.93
N TYR A 133 -11.21 -2.32 -2.15
CA TYR A 133 -10.61 -1.05 -2.53
C TYR A 133 -9.11 -1.00 -2.24
N LEU A 134 -8.67 -1.42 -1.06
CA LEU A 134 -7.30 -1.25 -0.60
C LEU A 134 -6.38 -2.37 -1.11
N ILE A 135 -6.79 -3.64 -0.99
CA ILE A 135 -5.98 -4.78 -1.46
C ILE A 135 -5.78 -4.73 -2.97
N PRO A 136 -6.82 -4.52 -3.81
CA PRO A 136 -6.62 -4.38 -5.24
C PRO A 136 -5.70 -3.19 -5.62
N ALA A 137 -5.79 -2.07 -4.88
CA ALA A 137 -4.90 -0.92 -5.09
C ALA A 137 -3.45 -1.25 -4.72
N TYR A 138 -3.24 -1.92 -3.60
CA TYR A 138 -1.93 -2.38 -3.14
C TYR A 138 -1.28 -3.33 -4.14
N MET A 139 -2.02 -4.34 -4.62
CA MET A 139 -1.50 -5.29 -5.60
C MET A 139 -1.11 -4.60 -6.91
N GLN A 140 -1.97 -3.69 -7.40
CA GLN A 140 -1.72 -2.93 -8.62
C GLN A 140 -0.47 -2.05 -8.51
N GLU A 141 -0.35 -1.24 -7.46
CA GLU A 141 0.77 -0.32 -7.32
C GLU A 141 2.05 -0.99 -6.84
N GLY A 142 1.95 -2.08 -6.08
CA GLY A 142 3.08 -2.93 -5.70
C GLY A 142 3.75 -3.59 -6.91
N ALA A 143 2.96 -4.13 -7.85
CA ALA A 143 3.49 -4.65 -9.10
C ALA A 143 4.22 -3.56 -9.91
N ARG A 144 3.63 -2.36 -10.01
CA ARG A 144 4.25 -1.22 -10.70
C ARG A 144 5.51 -0.70 -10.00
N LEU A 145 5.55 -0.73 -8.67
CA LEU A 145 6.74 -0.36 -7.90
C LEU A 145 7.89 -1.32 -8.22
N LYS A 146 7.63 -2.63 -8.22
CA LYS A 146 8.63 -3.64 -8.59
C LYS A 146 9.25 -3.34 -9.95
N GLU A 147 8.44 -2.99 -10.95
CA GLU A 147 8.94 -2.62 -12.28
C GLU A 147 9.71 -1.29 -12.29
N ARG A 148 9.28 -0.28 -11.53
CA ARG A 148 10.04 0.99 -11.41
C ARG A 148 11.40 0.78 -10.73
N LEU A 149 11.47 -0.09 -9.72
CA LEU A 149 12.71 -0.40 -9.02
C LEU A 149 13.69 -1.17 -9.93
N LYS A 150 13.20 -2.14 -10.72
CA LYS A 150 14.03 -2.87 -11.70
C LYS A 150 14.64 -1.95 -12.76
N ASN A 151 13.88 -0.96 -13.22
CA ASN A 151 14.29 -0.04 -14.28
C ASN A 151 15.00 1.23 -13.75
N MET A 152 15.32 1.26 -12.46
CA MET A 152 15.95 2.42 -11.83
C MET A 152 17.38 2.59 -12.35
N LYS A 153 17.63 3.66 -13.12
CA LYS A 153 18.97 4.02 -13.57
C LYS A 153 19.73 4.73 -12.45
N ILE A 154 20.74 4.06 -11.91
CA ILE A 154 21.67 4.66 -10.95
C ILE A 154 22.74 5.39 -11.76
N GLY A 155 22.67 6.73 -11.80
CA GLY A 155 23.72 7.54 -12.40
C GLY A 155 24.96 7.52 -11.51
N TRP A 156 25.99 6.77 -11.93
CA TRP A 156 27.30 6.69 -11.29
C TRP A 156 27.98 8.07 -11.32
#